data_AF-A0A938QCU7-F1
#
_entry.id   AF-A0A938QCU7-F1
#
_cell.length_a   1.000
_cell.length_b   1.000
_cell.length_c   1.000
_cell.angle_alpha   90.00
_cell.angle_beta   90.00
_cell.angle_gamma   90.00
#
_symmetry.space_group_name_H-M   'P 1'
#
loop_
_entity.id
_entity.type
_entity.pdbx_description
1 polymer ?
#
loop_
_entity_poly.entity_id
_entity_poly.type
_entity_poly.pdbx_seq_one_letter_code
_entity_poly.pdbx_strand_id
1 'polypeptide(L)'
;MKRSYGSWLLRLLRGGVMLSAGEQQVLALLVAELPPHLRAVAEAQFAEYNLVQREVDGRALNFYKVGLFSMAPLPVSQLLKSKQEEALLIRVGVQMGEPDPLHATLTALNGRVFCAAFSRRVPETQHGFKVSEVVHAWKSNFSSNSAA
;
A
#
# COMPACT_ATOMS: atom_id res chain seq x y z
N MET A 1 -0.42 -10.91 0.24
CA MET A 1 -0.83 -9.82 1.17
C MET A 1 -2.07 -10.20 1.96
N LYS A 2 -2.25 -9.65 3.17
CA LYS A 2 -3.40 -9.90 4.06
C LYS A 2 -4.65 -9.18 3.54
N ARG A 3 -5.82 -9.81 3.70
CA ARG A 3 -7.14 -9.19 3.45
C ARG A 3 -7.67 -8.41 4.66
N SER A 4 -7.29 -8.83 5.86
CA SER A 4 -7.73 -8.27 7.14
C SER A 4 -6.52 -7.82 7.95
N TYR A 5 -6.59 -6.60 8.48
CA TYR A 5 -5.60 -6.05 9.39
C TYR A 5 -6.24 -5.89 10.77
N GLY A 6 -5.59 -6.45 11.79
CA GLY A 6 -6.06 -6.41 13.18
C GLY A 6 -7.26 -7.28 13.49
N SER A 7 -7.72 -7.20 14.74
CA SER A 7 -8.94 -7.87 15.22
C SER A 7 -10.19 -7.08 14.83
N TRP A 8 -11.35 -7.74 14.88
CA TRP A 8 -12.64 -7.08 14.65
C TRP A 8 -12.88 -5.91 15.61
N LEU A 9 -12.54 -6.08 16.90
CA LEU A 9 -12.68 -5.03 17.92
C LEU A 9 -11.80 -3.81 17.60
N LEU A 10 -10.53 -4.02 17.23
CA LEU A 10 -9.63 -2.93 16.88
C LEU A 10 -10.16 -2.15 15.68
N ARG A 11 -10.67 -2.85 14.66
CA ARG A 11 -11.28 -2.21 13.48
C ARG A 11 -12.49 -1.38 13.85
N LEU A 12 -13.40 -1.90 14.67
CA LEU A 12 -14.59 -1.16 15.09
C LEU A 12 -14.22 0.14 15.83
N LEU A 13 -13.25 0.07 16.76
CA LEU A 13 -12.84 1.21 17.57
C LEU A 13 -12.01 2.26 16.81
N ARG A 14 -11.28 1.84 15.77
CA ARG A 14 -10.35 2.70 15.02
C ARG A 14 -10.78 2.97 13.57
N GLY A 15 -12.02 2.66 13.20
CA GLY A 15 -12.51 2.84 11.84
C GLY A 15 -11.77 1.99 10.79
N GLY A 16 -11.27 0.82 11.20
CA GLY A 16 -10.55 -0.09 10.33
C GLY A 16 -11.49 -0.84 9.39
N VAL A 17 -11.00 -1.13 8.19
CA VAL A 17 -11.74 -1.86 7.15
C VAL A 17 -11.08 -3.19 6.81
N MET A 18 -11.82 -4.02 6.08
CA MET A 18 -11.25 -5.14 5.34
C MET A 18 -11.05 -4.72 3.89
N LEU A 19 -10.01 -5.28 3.26
CA LEU A 19 -9.78 -5.08 1.83
C LEU A 19 -10.82 -5.86 1.02
N SER A 20 -11.33 -5.23 -0.04
CA SER A 20 -12.03 -5.93 -1.12
C SER A 20 -11.09 -6.89 -1.83
N ALA A 21 -11.63 -7.83 -2.61
CA ALA A 21 -10.78 -8.74 -3.37
C ALA A 21 -9.96 -7.96 -4.43
N GLY A 22 -10.59 -6.96 -5.05
CA GLY A 22 -9.91 -6.07 -6.00
C GLY A 22 -8.79 -5.25 -5.36
N GLU A 23 -9.06 -4.60 -4.22
CA GLU A 23 -8.05 -3.83 -3.47
C GLU A 23 -6.85 -4.69 -3.09
N GLN A 24 -7.10 -5.90 -2.57
CA GLN A 24 -6.03 -6.83 -2.21
C GLN A 24 -5.17 -7.22 -3.42
N GLN A 25 -5.79 -7.45 -4.58
CA GLN A 25 -5.08 -7.80 -5.82
C GLN A 25 -4.25 -6.63 -6.35
N VAL A 26 -4.83 -5.44 -6.46
CA VAL A 26 -4.11 -4.24 -6.93
C VAL A 26 -2.95 -3.89 -6.00
N LEU A 27 -3.16 -4.00 -4.70
CA LEU A 27 -2.11 -3.77 -3.71
C LEU A 27 -0.97 -4.80 -3.83
N ALA A 28 -1.29 -6.07 -4.09
CA ALA A 28 -0.29 -7.09 -4.36
C ALA A 28 0.51 -6.79 -5.64
N LEU A 29 -0.14 -6.28 -6.70
CA LEU A 29 0.54 -5.85 -7.92
C LEU A 29 1.49 -4.66 -7.66
N LEU A 30 1.04 -3.63 -6.93
CA LEU A 30 1.90 -2.50 -6.54
C LEU A 30 3.19 -2.96 -5.86
N VAL A 31 3.08 -3.88 -4.90
CA VAL A 31 4.25 -4.42 -4.17
C VAL A 31 5.10 -5.32 -5.06
N ALA A 32 4.48 -6.15 -5.90
CA ALA A 32 5.17 -7.04 -6.83
C ALA A 32 5.97 -6.29 -7.92
N GLU A 33 5.62 -5.04 -8.23
CA GLU A 33 6.35 -4.21 -9.19
C GLU A 33 7.48 -3.38 -8.54
N LEU A 34 7.63 -3.42 -7.21
CA LEU A 34 8.78 -2.81 -6.53
C LEU A 34 10.06 -3.62 -6.82
N PRO A 35 11.23 -2.96 -6.86
CA PRO A 35 12.50 -3.67 -6.94
C PRO A 35 12.71 -4.53 -5.68
N PRO A 36 13.46 -5.66 -5.75
CA PRO A 36 13.50 -6.66 -4.68
C PRO A 36 13.80 -6.11 -3.28
N HIS A 37 14.74 -5.16 -3.18
CA HIS A 37 15.14 -4.57 -1.90
C HIS A 37 14.05 -3.71 -1.25
N LEU A 38 13.28 -2.94 -2.04
CA LEU A 38 12.15 -2.16 -1.50
C LEU A 38 10.93 -3.05 -1.25
N ARG A 39 10.72 -4.06 -2.11
CA ARG A 39 9.65 -5.05 -1.96
C ARG A 39 9.75 -5.77 -0.61
N ALA A 40 10.92 -6.27 -0.26
CA ALA A 40 11.14 -6.98 0.99
C ALA A 40 10.79 -6.11 2.22
N VAL A 41 11.19 -4.83 2.21
CA VAL A 41 10.87 -3.88 3.29
C VAL A 41 9.36 -3.58 3.33
N ALA A 42 8.74 -3.35 2.17
CA ALA A 42 7.30 -3.09 2.06
C ALA A 42 6.49 -4.29 2.59
N GLU A 43 6.85 -5.52 2.21
CA GLU A 43 6.21 -6.74 2.67
C GLU A 43 6.34 -6.93 4.18
N ALA A 44 7.53 -6.67 4.76
CA ALA A 44 7.75 -6.69 6.19
C ALA A 44 6.85 -5.68 6.93
N GLN A 45 6.76 -4.44 6.43
CA GLN A 45 5.88 -3.42 6.99
C GLN A 45 4.39 -3.84 6.92
N PHE A 46 3.93 -4.32 5.77
CA PHE A 46 2.56 -4.82 5.63
C PHE A 46 2.26 -6.00 6.55
N ALA A 47 3.23 -6.88 6.81
CA ALA A 47 3.09 -7.97 7.77
C ALA A 47 2.87 -7.46 9.20
N GLU A 48 3.54 -6.38 9.58
CA GLU A 48 3.41 -5.76 10.90
C GLU A 48 2.16 -4.89 11.09
N TYR A 49 1.61 -4.34 10.01
CA TYR A 49 0.40 -3.52 10.10
C TYR A 49 -0.79 -4.29 10.66
N ASN A 50 -1.57 -3.60 11.49
CA ASN A 50 -2.75 -4.14 12.16
C ASN A 50 -3.98 -3.23 12.00
N LEU A 51 -3.89 -2.17 11.20
CA LEU A 51 -5.03 -1.35 10.83
C LEU A 51 -4.88 -0.88 9.39
N VAL A 52 -5.98 -0.92 8.65
CA VAL A 52 -6.13 -0.24 7.36
C VAL A 52 -7.42 0.58 7.42
N GLN A 53 -7.37 1.81 6.95
CA GLN A 53 -8.51 2.71 6.85
C GLN A 53 -8.73 3.08 5.38
N ARG A 54 -9.99 3.20 4.97
CA ARG A 54 -10.36 3.64 3.62
C ARG A 54 -10.82 5.08 3.69
N GLU A 55 -10.36 5.92 2.77
CA GLU A 55 -10.86 7.30 2.66
C GLU A 55 -12.33 7.32 2.22
N VAL A 56 -13.01 8.43 2.52
CA VAL A 56 -14.49 8.55 2.36
C VAL A 56 -14.94 8.33 0.92
N ASP A 57 -14.15 8.80 -0.05
CA ASP A 57 -14.43 8.60 -1.48
C ASP A 57 -14.19 7.15 -1.95
N GLY A 58 -13.51 6.33 -1.13
CA GLY A 58 -13.15 4.95 -1.42
C GLY A 58 -12.00 4.80 -2.41
N ARG A 59 -11.19 5.85 -2.60
CA ARG A 59 -10.09 5.89 -3.57
C ARG A 59 -8.70 5.80 -2.95
N ALA A 60 -8.60 5.67 -1.63
CA ALA A 60 -7.32 5.44 -0.96
C ALA A 60 -7.45 4.52 0.25
N LEU A 61 -6.35 3.82 0.52
CA LEU A 61 -6.15 2.94 1.68
C LEU A 61 -4.92 3.41 2.45
N ASN A 62 -5.12 3.73 3.72
CA ASN A 62 -4.05 4.16 4.62
C ASN A 62 -3.74 3.05 5.64
N PHE A 63 -2.47 2.71 5.77
CA PHE A 63 -2.00 1.56 6.55
C PHE A 63 -1.25 2.00 7.80
N TYR A 64 -1.55 1.32 8.91
CA TYR A 64 -0.99 1.66 10.21
C TYR A 64 -0.65 0.42 11.04
N LYS A 65 0.32 0.62 11.93
CA LYS A 65 0.51 -0.19 13.12
C LYS A 65 0.08 0.66 14.31
N VAL A 66 -0.92 0.23 15.06
CA VAL A 66 -1.46 0.98 16.20
C VAL A 66 -1.55 0.09 17.44
N GLY A 67 -1.46 0.72 18.62
CA GLY A 67 -1.80 0.06 19.88
C GLY A 67 -3.30 0.18 20.14
N LEU A 68 -3.89 -0.81 20.83
CA LEU A 68 -5.31 -0.74 21.19
C LEU A 68 -5.61 0.53 22.01
N PHE A 69 -4.72 0.88 22.94
CA PHE A 69 -4.85 2.02 23.85
C PHE A 69 -3.97 3.23 23.50
N SER A 70 -3.20 3.17 22.40
CA SER A 70 -2.33 4.29 21.99
C SER A 70 -2.95 5.07 20.84
N MET A 71 -2.96 6.39 20.94
CA MET A 71 -3.37 7.27 19.83
C MET A 71 -2.26 7.42 18.77
N ALA A 72 -1.01 7.19 19.15
CA ALA A 72 0.14 7.31 18.25
C ALA A 72 0.38 6.01 17.44
N PRO A 73 0.80 6.11 16.17
CA PRO A 73 1.29 4.97 15.41
C PRO A 73 2.48 4.32 16.11
N LEU A 74 2.46 2.99 16.19
CA LEU A 74 3.57 2.20 16.72
C LEU A 74 4.72 2.09 15.70
N PRO A 75 5.97 1.88 16.15
CA PRO A 75 7.10 1.66 15.26
C PRO A 75 6.97 0.34 14.48
N VAL A 76 7.35 0.39 13.20
CA VAL A 76 7.62 -0.80 12.37
C VAL A 76 9.11 -1.15 12.46
N SER A 77 9.46 -2.41 12.25
CA SER A 77 10.82 -2.92 12.44
C SER A 77 11.81 -2.44 11.38
N GLN A 78 11.34 -2.16 10.17
CA GLN A 78 12.17 -1.72 9.04
C GLN A 78 11.58 -0.48 8.38
N LEU A 79 12.44 0.45 7.97
CA LEU A 79 12.07 1.67 7.25
C LEU A 79 12.75 1.71 5.88
N LEU A 80 12.03 2.24 4.90
CA LEU A 80 12.57 2.61 3.61
C LEU A 80 13.49 3.82 3.78
N LYS A 81 14.67 3.78 3.16
CA LYS A 81 15.60 4.92 3.13
C LYS A 81 15.14 5.97 2.12
N SER A 82 14.17 6.78 2.53
CA SER A 82 13.65 7.90 1.74
C SER A 82 14.55 9.12 1.83
N LYS A 83 14.65 9.89 0.74
CA LYS A 83 15.30 11.21 0.73
C LYS A 83 14.36 12.34 1.19
N GLN A 84 13.06 12.07 1.26
CA GLN A 84 12.00 13.02 1.59
C GLN A 84 11.10 12.43 2.67
N GLU A 85 10.38 13.29 3.40
CA GLU A 85 9.37 12.85 4.36
C GLU A 85 8.27 12.05 3.66
N GLU A 86 7.64 12.61 2.63
CA GLU A 86 6.66 11.92 1.81
C GLU A 86 7.23 11.69 0.41
N ALA A 87 7.12 10.46 -0.10
CA ALA A 87 7.58 10.14 -1.44
C ALA A 87 6.81 8.99 -2.09
N LEU A 88 6.52 9.17 -3.39
CA LEU A 88 5.95 8.13 -4.23
C LEU A 88 6.98 7.02 -4.47
N LEU A 89 6.60 5.76 -4.20
CA LEU A 89 7.40 4.59 -4.52
C LEU A 89 7.19 4.16 -5.97
N ILE A 90 5.92 3.98 -6.34
CA ILE A 90 5.55 3.41 -7.62
C ILE A 90 4.15 3.85 -8.01
N ARG A 91 3.94 3.97 -9.33
CA ARG A 91 2.62 4.07 -9.94
C ARG A 91 2.48 2.94 -10.96
N VAL A 92 1.32 2.31 -10.98
CA VAL A 92 0.98 1.29 -11.97
C VAL A 92 -0.33 1.63 -12.66
N GLY A 93 -0.42 1.36 -13.95
CA GLY A 93 -1.68 1.25 -14.69
C GLY A 93 -2.14 -0.21 -14.66
N VAL A 94 -3.41 -0.43 -14.36
CA VAL A 94 -3.99 -1.77 -14.22
C VAL A 94 -5.19 -1.92 -15.15
N GLN A 95 -5.06 -2.84 -16.10
CA GLN A 95 -6.09 -3.21 -17.06
C GLN A 95 -7.06 -4.20 -16.42
N MET A 96 -8.36 -3.92 -16.55
CA MET A 96 -9.45 -4.67 -15.88
C MET A 96 -10.57 -5.10 -16.83
N GLY A 97 -10.33 -5.04 -18.15
CA GLY A 97 -11.35 -5.30 -19.18
C GLY A 97 -12.19 -4.09 -19.59
N GLU A 98 -12.02 -2.95 -18.91
CA GLU A 98 -12.60 -1.65 -19.28
C GLU A 98 -11.66 -0.86 -20.21
N PRO A 99 -12.15 0.12 -21.00
CA PRO A 99 -11.30 0.91 -21.89
C PRO A 99 -10.18 1.67 -21.17
N ASP A 100 -10.51 2.25 -20.02
CA ASP A 100 -9.57 3.08 -19.25
C ASP A 100 -8.93 2.28 -18.11
N PRO A 101 -7.60 2.26 -17.99
CA PRO A 101 -6.92 1.57 -16.91
C PRO A 101 -7.18 2.24 -15.55
N LEU A 102 -7.20 1.43 -14.49
CA LEU A 102 -7.11 1.94 -13.13
C LEU A 102 -5.66 2.35 -12.85
N HIS A 103 -5.43 3.61 -12.53
CA HIS A 103 -4.12 4.03 -12.03
C HIS A 103 -4.07 3.85 -10.53
N ALA A 104 -3.05 3.15 -10.05
CA ALA A 104 -2.79 2.95 -8.64
C ALA A 104 -1.40 3.47 -8.28
N THR A 105 -1.25 3.98 -7.07
CA THR A 105 0.00 4.52 -6.55
C THR A 105 0.28 3.94 -5.17
N LEU A 106 1.55 3.82 -4.83
CA LEU A 106 2.00 3.47 -3.48
C LEU A 106 2.96 4.54 -2.99
N THR A 107 2.62 5.16 -1.87
CA THR A 107 3.37 6.27 -1.27
C THR A 107 3.93 5.85 0.08
N ALA A 108 5.14 6.32 0.38
CA ALA A 108 5.72 6.21 1.71
C ALA A 108 5.73 7.56 2.43
N LEU A 109 5.52 7.52 3.75
CA LEU A 109 5.64 8.65 4.66
C LEU A 109 6.62 8.28 5.78
N ASN A 110 7.65 9.11 6.00
CA ASN A 110 8.72 8.88 6.97
C ASN A 110 9.33 7.47 6.86
N GLY A 111 9.56 7.01 5.63
CA GLY A 111 10.11 5.68 5.34
C GLY A 111 9.13 4.51 5.50
N ARG A 112 7.85 4.77 5.78
CA ARG A 112 6.81 3.74 5.93
C ARG A 112 5.90 3.75 4.72
N VAL A 113 5.68 2.59 4.10
CA VAL A 113 4.61 2.42 3.11
C VAL A 113 3.30 2.75 3.79
N PHE A 114 2.67 3.83 3.37
CA PHE A 114 1.59 4.46 4.12
C PHE A 114 0.27 4.41 3.38
N CYS A 115 0.25 4.86 2.13
CA CYS A 115 -0.97 5.06 1.37
C CYS A 115 -0.90 4.33 0.03
N ALA A 116 -1.97 3.61 -0.31
CA ALA A 116 -2.26 3.16 -1.66
C ALA A 116 -3.45 3.94 -2.20
N ALA A 117 -3.26 4.74 -3.24
CA ALA A 117 -4.29 5.58 -3.83
C ALA A 117 -4.62 5.19 -5.27
N PHE A 118 -5.88 5.38 -5.66
CA PHE A 118 -6.48 4.88 -6.89
C PHE A 118 -7.17 6.01 -7.67
N SER A 119 -7.12 5.96 -9.01
CA SER A 119 -7.81 6.94 -9.86
C SER A 119 -9.33 6.86 -9.75
N ARG A 120 -9.87 5.72 -9.32
CA ARG A 120 -11.29 5.49 -9.02
C ARG A 120 -11.42 4.39 -7.97
N ARG A 121 -12.62 4.21 -7.43
CA ARG A 121 -12.91 3.09 -6.52
C ARG A 121 -12.56 1.78 -7.21
N VAL A 122 -11.83 0.90 -6.52
CA VAL A 122 -11.43 -0.39 -7.08
C VAL A 122 -12.66 -1.30 -7.18
N PRO A 123 -13.04 -1.77 -8.38
CA PRO A 123 -14.19 -2.64 -8.53
C PRO A 123 -13.92 -4.02 -7.93
N GLU A 124 -14.98 -4.68 -7.48
CA GLU A 124 -14.94 -6.14 -7.34
C GLU A 124 -14.96 -6.72 -8.76
N THR A 125 -13.99 -7.55 -9.10
CA THR A 125 -13.93 -8.17 -10.43
C THR A 125 -13.57 -9.65 -10.32
N GLN A 126 -14.26 -10.44 -11.14
CA GLN A 126 -13.94 -11.86 -11.34
C GLN A 126 -12.82 -12.03 -12.39
N HIS A 127 -12.56 -11.00 -13.20
CA HIS A 127 -11.49 -10.98 -14.18
C HIS A 127 -10.18 -10.57 -13.51
N GLY A 128 -9.08 -11.22 -13.90
CA GLY A 128 -7.76 -10.89 -13.35
C GLY A 128 -7.32 -9.48 -13.74
N PHE A 129 -6.67 -8.80 -12.80
CA PHE A 129 -6.00 -7.52 -13.04
C PHE A 129 -4.67 -7.78 -13.77
N LYS A 130 -4.38 -7.01 -14.80
CA LYS A 130 -3.07 -7.05 -15.49
C LYS A 130 -2.41 -5.69 -15.45
N VAL A 131 -1.12 -5.65 -15.13
CA VAL A 131 -0.33 -4.42 -15.20
C VAL A 131 -0.15 -4.03 -16.67
N SER A 132 -0.54 -2.81 -17.01
CA SER A 132 -0.37 -2.23 -18.36
C SER A 132 0.75 -1.20 -18.42
N GLU A 133 1.05 -0.53 -17.30
CA GLU A 133 2.06 0.52 -17.22
C GLU A 133 2.71 0.50 -15.83
N VAL A 134 4.02 0.79 -15.76
CA VAL A 134 4.75 0.93 -14.50
C VAL A 134 5.64 2.16 -14.54
N VAL A 135 5.50 3.03 -13.54
CA VAL A 135 6.35 4.20 -13.33
C VAL A 135 7.11 4.05 -12.01
N HIS A 136 8.42 3.86 -12.11
CA HIS A 136 9.33 3.65 -11.00
C HIS A 136 9.81 4.98 -10.39
N ALA A 137 8.95 5.65 -9.63
CA ALA A 137 9.28 6.88 -8.91
C ALA A 137 10.38 6.69 -7.85
N TRP A 138 10.52 5.46 -7.33
CA TRP A 138 11.47 5.14 -6.28
C TRP A 138 12.93 5.47 -6.61
N LYS A 139 13.31 5.44 -7.89
CA LYS A 139 14.70 5.70 -8.33
C LYS A 139 15.19 7.09 -7.92
N SER A 140 14.30 8.08 -7.95
CA SER A 140 14.62 9.46 -7.56
C SER A 140 14.53 9.65 -6.06
N ASN A 141 13.64 8.90 -5.39
CA ASN A 141 13.17 9.19 -4.05
C ASN A 141 13.78 8.33 -2.94
N PHE A 142 14.26 7.13 -3.26
CA PHE A 142 14.75 6.15 -2.29
C PHE A 142 16.14 5.66 -2.66
N SER A 143 16.93 5.34 -1.63
CA SER A 143 18.26 4.77 -1.84
C SER A 143 18.14 3.27 -2.08
N SER A 144 18.72 2.78 -3.17
CA SER A 144 18.99 1.36 -3.33
C SER A 144 20.09 0.98 -2.33
N ASN A 145 19.77 0.17 -1.34
CA ASN A 145 20.82 -0.51 -0.59
C ASN A 145 21.49 -1.49 -1.57
N SER A 146 22.56 -1.06 -2.23
CA SER A 146 23.63 -1.98 -2.59
C SER A 146 24.37 -2.25 -1.29
N ALA A 147 24.19 -3.44 -0.71
CA ALA A 147 25.10 -3.88 0.33
C ALA A 147 26.51 -3.87 -0.28
N ALA A 148 27.41 -3.11 0.36
CA ALA A 148 28.84 -3.29 0.20
C ALA A 148 29.28 -4.59 0.90
#